data_AF-A0A376K6Z9-F1
#
_entry.id   AF-A0A376K6Z9-F1
#
_cell.length_a   1.000
_cell.length_b   1.000
_cell.length_c   1.000
_cell.angle_alpha   90.00
_cell.angle_beta   90.00
_cell.angle_gamma   90.00
#
_symmetry.space_group_name_H-M   'P 1'
#
loop_
_entity.id
_entity.type
_entity.pdbx_description
1 polymer ?
#
loop_
_entity_poly.entity_id
_entity_poly.type
_entity_poly.pdbx_seq_one_letter_code
_entity_poly.pdbx_strand_id
1 'polypeptide(L)'
;MIKKITHRPEGQWALSDSYMEAEAARLGLGLAYVPVELVADDLEHGKLIRVLQRYSLRMEGLFLYYPHRNVSPALRMVIDTLKI
;
A
#
# COMPACT_ATOMS: atom_id res chain seq x y z
N MET A 1 28.49 -2.31 -16.74
CA MET A 1 27.72 -1.11 -16.28
C MET A 1 26.27 -1.29 -16.66
N ILE A 2 25.34 -1.24 -15.70
CA ILE A 2 23.90 -1.31 -15.97
C ILE A 2 23.44 0.06 -16.50
N LYS A 3 22.89 0.11 -17.71
CA LYS A 3 22.36 1.34 -18.31
C LYS A 3 21.10 1.78 -17.56
N LYS A 4 21.10 2.99 -17.01
CA LYS A 4 19.91 3.58 -16.37
C LYS A 4 18.95 4.06 -17.45
N ILE A 5 17.69 3.64 -17.37
CA ILE A 5 16.60 4.07 -18.24
C ILE A 5 15.55 4.77 -17.36
N THR A 6 15.11 5.95 -17.79
CA THR A 6 13.99 6.68 -17.18
C THR A 6 12.86 6.69 -18.19
N HIS A 7 11.69 6.22 -17.78
CA HIS A 7 10.49 6.20 -18.62
C HIS A 7 9.31 6.66 -17.78
N ARG A 8 8.49 7.57 -18.33
CA ARG A 8 7.21 7.94 -17.74
C ARG A 8 6.16 7.02 -18.36
N PRO A 9 5.55 6.11 -17.59
CA PRO A 9 4.55 5.20 -18.13
C PRO A 9 3.34 5.99 -18.62
N GLU A 10 2.88 5.67 -19.83
CA GLU A 10 1.55 6.06 -20.30
C GLU A 10 0.56 5.05 -19.70
N GLY A 11 -0.08 5.44 -18.60
CA GLY A 11 -1.05 4.58 -17.92
C GLY A 11 -2.26 4.36 -18.82
N GLN A 12 -2.52 3.11 -19.22
CA GLN A 12 -3.72 2.78 -19.97
C GLN A 12 -4.96 2.96 -19.10
N TRP A 13 -4.87 2.63 -17.80
CA TRP A 13 -5.99 2.64 -16.86
C TRP A 13 -5.70 3.54 -15.66
N ALA A 14 -6.74 4.27 -15.25
CA ALA A 14 -6.76 5.03 -14.00
C ALA A 14 -7.92 4.50 -13.14
N LEU A 15 -7.59 4.05 -11.94
CA LEU A 15 -8.53 3.42 -11.01
C LEU A 15 -8.65 4.29 -9.75
N SER A 16 -9.78 4.18 -9.06
CA SER A 16 -10.13 5.07 -7.95
C SER A 16 -9.59 4.62 -6.59
N ASP A 17 -9.19 3.35 -6.48
CA ASP A 17 -8.69 2.76 -5.23
C ASP A 17 -7.69 1.62 -5.49
N SER A 18 -6.90 1.32 -4.46
CA SER A 18 -5.86 0.29 -4.54
C SER A 18 -6.37 -1.15 -4.56
N TYR A 19 -7.62 -1.42 -4.19
CA TYR A 19 -8.20 -2.76 -4.33
C TYR A 19 -8.43 -3.08 -5.81
N MET A 20 -8.95 -2.12 -6.58
CA MET A 20 -9.11 -2.25 -8.02
C MET A 20 -7.75 -2.38 -8.72
N GLU A 21 -6.74 -1.60 -8.30
CA GLU A 21 -5.38 -1.69 -8.84
C GLU A 21 -4.77 -3.08 -8.60
N ALA A 22 -4.90 -3.61 -7.39
CA ALA A 22 -4.42 -4.95 -7.05
C ALA A 22 -5.12 -6.03 -7.90
N GLU A 23 -6.43 -5.91 -8.12
CA GLU A 23 -7.17 -6.84 -8.95
C GLU A 23 -6.74 -6.79 -10.42
N ALA A 24 -6.49 -5.59 -10.95
CA ALA A 24 -5.95 -5.45 -12.31
C ALA A 24 -4.58 -6.14 -12.47
N ALA A 25 -3.71 -6.04 -11.46
CA ALA A 25 -2.44 -6.75 -11.44
C ALA A 25 -2.63 -8.28 -11.39
N ARG A 26 -3.56 -8.79 -10.57
CA ARG A 26 -3.88 -10.23 -10.50
C ARG A 26 -4.39 -10.80 -11.82
N LEU A 27 -5.10 -9.99 -12.59
CA LEU A 27 -5.58 -10.34 -13.94
C LEU A 27 -4.49 -10.20 -15.02
N GLY A 28 -3.28 -9.76 -14.67
CA GLY A 28 -2.16 -9.63 -15.60
C GLY A 28 -2.23 -8.40 -16.51
N LEU A 29 -2.98 -7.37 -16.10
CA LEU A 29 -3.29 -6.21 -16.95
C LEU A 29 -2.21 -5.11 -16.86
N GLY A 30 -1.20 -5.29 -16.00
CA GLY A 30 -0.07 -4.38 -15.88
C GLY A 30 0.61 -4.44 -14.52
N LEU A 31 1.29 -3.34 -14.16
CA LEU A 31 1.89 -3.14 -12.85
C LEU A 31 0.95 -2.29 -11.98
N ALA A 32 0.84 -2.65 -10.70
CA ALA A 32 0.11 -1.88 -9.70
C ALA A 32 1.07 -1.37 -8.62
N TYR A 33 0.81 -0.16 -8.12
CA TYR A 33 1.56 0.43 -7.01
C TYR A 33 0.63 0.58 -5.80
N VAL A 34 0.57 -0.48 -4.98
CA VAL A 34 -0.38 -0.64 -3.88
C VAL A 34 0.33 -0.93 -2.55
N PRO A 35 -0.32 -0.70 -1.39
CA PRO A 35 0.15 -1.22 -0.11
C PRO A 35 0.43 -2.72 -0.16
N VAL A 36 1.55 -3.16 0.42
CA VAL A 36 1.99 -4.56 0.33
C VAL A 36 1.00 -5.49 1.03
N GLU A 37 0.31 -4.99 2.05
CA GLU A 37 -0.68 -5.69 2.86
C GLU A 37 -1.88 -6.14 2.01
N LEU A 38 -2.22 -5.42 0.93
CA LEU A 38 -3.33 -5.79 0.04
C LEU A 38 -3.02 -6.99 -0.86
N VAL A 39 -1.75 -7.35 -1.01
CA VAL A 39 -1.27 -8.39 -1.94
C VAL A 39 -0.30 -9.37 -1.26
N ALA A 40 -0.23 -9.38 0.07
CA ALA A 40 0.71 -10.20 0.82
C ALA A 40 0.56 -11.69 0.47
N ASP A 41 -0.67 -12.20 0.49
CA ASP A 41 -0.98 -13.58 0.12
C ASP A 41 -0.64 -13.88 -1.35
N ASP A 42 -0.92 -12.94 -2.26
CA ASP A 42 -0.60 -13.11 -3.68
C ASP A 42 0.92 -13.23 -3.90
N LEU A 43 1.72 -12.49 -3.12
CA LEU A 43 3.19 -12.55 -3.16
C LEU A 43 3.72 -13.84 -2.54
N GLU A 44 3.16 -14.26 -1.40
CA GLU A 44 3.55 -15.49 -0.71
C GLU A 44 3.32 -16.74 -1.59
N HIS A 45 2.19 -16.78 -2.29
CA HIS A 45 1.82 -17.89 -3.17
C HIS A 45 2.38 -17.76 -4.60
N GLY A 46 3.17 -16.71 -4.88
CA GLY A 46 3.80 -16.48 -6.19
C GLY A 46 2.83 -16.11 -7.31
N LYS A 47 1.58 -15.76 -6.99
CA LYS A 47 0.59 -15.24 -7.96
C LYS A 47 0.98 -13.86 -8.46
N LEU A 48 1.60 -13.05 -7.60
CA LEU A 48 2.22 -11.79 -7.96
C LEU A 48 3.71 -11.82 -7.60
N ILE A 49 4.49 -10.96 -8.27
CA ILE A 49 5.90 -10.72 -7.93
C ILE A 49 6.13 -9.23 -7.69
N ARG A 50 7.03 -8.92 -6.75
CA ARG A 50 7.35 -7.54 -6.42
C ARG A 50 8.53 -7.02 -7.24
N VAL A 51 8.28 -6.05 -8.12
CA VAL A 51 9.29 -5.40 -8.95
C VAL A 51 9.63 -3.99 -8.44
N LEU A 52 10.72 -3.39 -8.94
CA LEU A 52 11.09 -1.98 -8.70
C LEU A 52 11.20 -1.55 -7.22
N GLN A 53 11.48 -2.50 -6.33
CA GLN A 53 11.49 -2.33 -4.87
C GLN A 53 12.33 -1.15 -4.36
N ARG A 54 13.46 -0.87 -5.03
CA ARG A 54 14.36 0.25 -4.71
C ARG A 54 13.74 1.64 -4.94
N TYR A 55 12.61 1.70 -5.65
CA TYR A 55 11.89 2.93 -5.97
C TYR A 55 10.56 3.05 -5.20
N SER A 56 10.22 2.05 -4.37
CA SER A 56 9.01 2.09 -3.55
C SER A 56 9.18 3.09 -2.41
N LEU A 57 8.10 3.82 -2.11
CA LEU A 57 8.03 4.63 -0.89
C LEU A 57 7.95 3.72 0.32
N ARG A 58 8.66 4.11 1.39
CA ARG A 58 8.35 3.60 2.73
C ARG A 58 7.32 4.52 3.34
N MET A 59 6.10 4.02 3.48
CA MET A 59 5.07 4.72 4.22
C MET A 59 5.41 4.63 5.71
N GLU A 60 5.26 5.74 6.41
CA GLU A 60 5.28 5.73 7.87
C GLU A 60 4.06 4.94 8.40
N GLY A 61 4.15 4.51 9.66
CA GLY A 61 3.05 3.80 10.30
C GLY A 61 1.76 4.63 10.34
N LEU A 62 0.65 3.95 10.61
CA LEU A 62 -0.63 4.63 10.83
C LEU A 62 -0.60 5.37 12.17
N PHE A 63 -1.17 6.58 12.20
CA PHE A 63 -1.27 7.40 13.40
C PHE A 63 -2.73 7.52 13.85
N LEU A 64 -2.96 7.37 15.16
CA LEU A 64 -4.25 7.69 15.77
C LEU A 64 -4.32 9.19 16.04
N TYR A 65 -5.13 9.89 15.26
CA TYR A 65 -5.39 11.31 15.46
C TYR A 65 -6.69 11.54 16.24
N TYR A 66 -6.60 12.35 17.28
CA TYR A 66 -7.75 12.85 18.04
C TYR A 66 -7.48 14.30 18.46
N PRO A 67 -8.44 15.21 18.29
CA PRO A 67 -8.17 16.66 18.34
C PRO A 67 -7.90 17.20 19.74
N HIS A 68 -8.22 16.45 20.81
CA HIS A 68 -8.15 16.95 22.18
C HIS A 68 -7.45 15.98 23.14
N ARG A 69 -6.60 16.49 24.02
CA ARG A 69 -5.86 15.66 25.00
C ARG A 69 -6.73 15.09 26.11
N ASN A 70 -7.87 15.74 26.38
CA ASN A 70 -8.92 15.21 27.26
C ASN A 70 -9.75 14.19 26.47
N VAL A 71 -9.34 12.93 26.52
CA VAL A 71 -10.06 11.81 25.93
C VAL A 71 -11.00 11.18 26.96
N SER A 72 -12.21 10.81 26.54
CA SER A 72 -13.13 10.09 27.41
C SER A 72 -12.57 8.71 27.81
N PRO A 73 -13.04 8.09 28.91
CA PRO A 73 -12.62 6.73 29.27
C PRO A 73 -12.84 5.71 28.13
N ALA A 74 -13.95 5.84 27.40
CA ALA A 74 -14.25 4.97 26.26
C ALA A 74 -13.22 5.16 25.11
N LEU A 75 -12.91 6.40 24.72
CA LEU A 75 -11.91 6.67 23.69
C LEU A 75 -10.51 6.24 24.13
N ARG A 76 -10.17 6.40 25.41
CA ARG A 76 -8.91 5.90 25.96
C ARG A 76 -8.78 4.39 25.82
N MET A 77 -9.84 3.63 26.12
CA MET A 77 -9.84 2.18 25.94
C MET A 77 -9.58 1.79 24.48
N VAL A 78 -10.18 2.49 23.51
CA VAL A 78 -9.92 2.26 22.08
C VAL A 78 -8.47 2.60 21.71
N ILE A 79 -7.96 3.75 22.14
CA ILE A 79 -6.58 4.18 21.90
C ILE A 79 -5.60 3.14 22.44
N ASP A 80 -5.80 2.68 23.68
CA ASP A 80 -4.89 1.74 24.33
C ASP A 80 -4.97 0.34 23.70
N THR A 81 -6.12 -0.03 23.13
CA THR A 81 -6.27 -1.29 22.37
C THR A 81 -5.59 -1.23 21.00
N LEU A 82 -5.60 -0.07 20.34
CA LEU A 82 -5.08 0.09 18.97
C LEU A 82 -3.61 0.50 18.91
N LYS A 83 -3.03 0.98 20.03
CA LYS A 83 -1.60 1.23 20.13
C LYS A 83 -0.84 -0.10 20.05
N ILE A 84 0.13 -0.16 19.14
CA ILE A 84 1.08 -1.27 18.96
C ILE A 84 2.42 -0.87 19.61
#